data_AF-A0A3N6E9H8-F1
#
_entry.id   AF-A0A3N6E9H8-F1
#
_cell.length_a   1.000
_cell.length_b   1.000
_cell.length_c   1.000
_cell.angle_alpha   90.00
_cell.angle_beta   90.00
_cell.angle_gamma   90.00
#
_symmetry.space_group_name_H-M   'P 1'
#
loop_
_entity.id
_entity.type
_entity.pdbx_description
1 polymer ?
#
loop_
_entity_poly.entity_id
_entity_poly.type
_entity_poly.pdbx_seq_one_letter_code
_entity_poly.pdbx_strand_id
1 'polypeptide(L)'
;MAVLKALGASTPYLLKDALGQAVVMLAAGTGLGTALASVIGALAGGDGGAVPFVLDASTVLVPAGVMIVLGALGAALSIRRITAVDPLTALGSAR
;
A
#
# COMPACT_ATOMS: atom_id res chain seq x y z
N MET A 1 -6.95 -15.37 9.03
CA MET A 1 -5.61 -16.01 8.89
C MET A 1 -5.43 -17.26 9.76
N ALA A 2 -5.88 -17.29 11.02
CA ALA A 2 -5.71 -18.45 11.90
C ALA A 2 -6.49 -19.71 11.47
N VAL A 3 -7.73 -19.56 10.99
CA VAL A 3 -8.61 -20.70 10.61
C VAL A 3 -8.24 -21.31 9.24
N LEU A 4 -7.79 -20.49 8.27
CA LEU A 4 -7.43 -20.97 6.93
C LEU A 4 -6.06 -21.68 6.88
N LYS A 5 -5.13 -21.30 7.77
CA LYS A 5 -3.85 -22.03 7.94
C LYS A 5 -4.07 -23.41 8.58
N ALA A 6 -5.13 -23.58 9.38
CA ALA A 6 -5.52 -24.85 9.98
C ALA A 6 -6.15 -25.84 8.97
N LEU A 7 -6.58 -25.36 7.79
CA LEU A 7 -7.23 -26.17 6.73
C LEU A 7 -6.29 -26.57 5.57
N GLY A 8 -4.99 -26.27 5.65
CA GLY A 8 -4.01 -26.66 4.61
C GLY A 8 -3.86 -25.69 3.44
N ALA A 9 -4.31 -24.44 3.58
CA ALA A 9 -4.08 -23.41 2.56
C ALA A 9 -2.57 -23.14 2.38
N SER A 10 -2.08 -23.25 1.15
CA SER A 10 -0.67 -23.08 0.82
C SER A 10 -0.19 -21.66 1.15
N THR A 11 1.01 -21.53 1.72
CA THR A 11 1.71 -20.27 1.99
C THR A 11 1.61 -19.24 0.85
N PRO A 12 1.74 -19.61 -0.46
CA PRO A 12 1.57 -18.67 -1.57
C PRO A 12 0.16 -18.08 -1.72
N TYR A 13 -0.90 -18.77 -1.27
CA TYR A 13 -2.26 -18.22 -1.32
C TYR A 13 -2.44 -17.08 -0.32
N LEU A 14 -1.99 -17.29 0.93
CA LEU A 14 -2.03 -16.28 1.99
C LEU A 14 -1.19 -15.05 1.64
N LEU A 15 -0.07 -15.26 0.95
CA LEU A 15 0.78 -14.19 0.42
C LEU A 15 0.07 -13.32 -0.62
N LYS A 16 -0.62 -13.94 -1.59
CA LYS A 16 -1.40 -13.20 -2.60
C LYS A 16 -2.56 -12.43 -1.97
N ASP A 17 -3.25 -13.01 -1.00
CA ASP A 17 -4.37 -12.38 -0.31
C ASP A 17 -3.92 -11.13 0.47
N ALA A 18 -2.91 -11.28 1.33
CA ALA A 18 -2.37 -10.17 2.11
C ALA A 18 -1.79 -9.05 1.24
N LEU A 19 -1.08 -9.40 0.15
CA LEU A 19 -0.57 -8.41 -0.79
C LEU A 19 -1.70 -7.71 -1.54
N GLY A 20 -2.75 -8.44 -1.94
CA GLY A 20 -3.94 -7.87 -2.55
C GLY A 20 -4.63 -6.85 -1.63
N GLN A 21 -4.83 -7.20 -0.37
CA GLN A 21 -5.38 -6.28 0.63
C GLN A 21 -4.49 -5.04 0.83
N ALA A 22 -3.17 -5.22 0.92
CA ALA A 22 -2.24 -4.12 1.06
C ALA A 22 -2.30 -3.16 -0.13
N VAL A 23 -2.37 -3.68 -1.37
CA VAL A 23 -2.49 -2.87 -2.58
C VAL A 23 -3.82 -2.11 -2.62
N VAL A 24 -4.93 -2.74 -2.24
CA VAL A 24 -6.24 -2.08 -2.18
C VAL A 24 -6.22 -0.93 -1.18
N MET A 25 -5.70 -1.17 0.03
CA MET A 25 -5.60 -0.11 1.05
C MET A 25 -4.66 1.01 0.62
N LEU A 26 -3.53 0.68 -0.01
CA LEU A 26 -2.60 1.66 -0.54
C LEU A 26 -3.25 2.53 -1.62
N ALA A 27 -3.92 1.92 -2.60
CA ALA A 27 -4.60 2.65 -3.67
C ALA A 27 -5.72 3.55 -3.12
N ALA A 28 -6.52 3.05 -2.17
CA ALA A 28 -7.56 3.84 -1.53
C ALA A 28 -7.00 5.03 -0.74
N GLY A 29 -5.96 4.78 0.08
CA GLY A 29 -5.30 5.82 0.88
C GLY A 29 -4.63 6.88 0.00
N THR A 30 -3.88 6.46 -1.02
CA THR A 30 -3.28 7.38 -2.00
C THR A 30 -4.34 8.15 -2.75
N GLY A 31 -5.42 7.51 -3.21
CA GLY A 31 -6.52 8.17 -3.91
C GLY A 31 -7.20 9.25 -3.05
N LEU A 32 -7.52 8.93 -1.79
CA LEU A 32 -8.10 9.88 -0.85
C LEU A 32 -7.15 11.04 -0.54
N GLY A 33 -5.88 10.75 -0.23
CA GLY A 33 -4.88 11.78 0.04
C GLY A 33 -4.65 12.70 -1.15
N THR A 34 -4.60 12.13 -2.35
CA THR A 34 -4.47 12.88 -3.61
C THR A 34 -5.69 13.77 -3.85
N ALA A 35 -6.92 13.25 -3.67
CA ALA A 35 -8.13 14.03 -3.82
C ALA A 35 -8.18 15.21 -2.84
N LEU A 36 -7.82 14.97 -1.56
CA LEU A 36 -7.73 16.03 -0.55
C LEU A 36 -6.69 17.08 -0.91
N ALA A 37 -5.49 16.66 -1.33
CA ALA A 37 -4.42 17.57 -1.74
C ALA A 37 -4.84 18.43 -2.94
N SER A 38 -5.52 17.84 -3.93
CA SER A 38 -6.05 18.55 -5.10
C SER A 38 -7.09 19.60 -4.70
N VAL A 39 -8.04 19.26 -3.82
CA VAL A 39 -9.06 20.20 -3.33
C VAL A 39 -8.41 21.35 -2.57
N ILE A 40 -7.53 21.04 -1.61
CA ILE A 40 -6.83 22.06 -0.81
C ILE A 40 -6.00 22.97 -1.71
N GLY A 41 -5.24 22.40 -2.65
CA GLY A 41 -4.43 23.16 -3.60
C GLY A 41 -5.26 24.06 -4.52
N ALA A 42 -6.40 23.56 -5.03
CA ALA A 42 -7.32 24.35 -5.83
C ALA A 42 -7.90 25.55 -5.05
N LEU A 43 -8.24 25.35 -3.78
CA LEU A 43 -8.71 26.43 -2.91
C LEU A 43 -7.59 27.44 -2.58
N ALA A 44 -6.34 26.97 -2.45
CA ALA A 44 -5.18 27.81 -2.14
C ALA A 44 -4.67 28.62 -3.35
N GLY A 45 -4.90 28.15 -4.58
CA GLY A 45 -4.42 28.77 -5.82
C GLY A 45 -5.50 29.34 -6.76
N GLY A 46 -6.79 29.23 -6.42
CA GLY A 46 -7.89 29.79 -7.22
C GLY A 46 -7.90 31.33 -7.26
N ASP A 47 -8.95 31.93 -7.86
CA ASP A 47 -9.10 33.38 -8.05
C ASP A 47 -9.18 34.15 -6.71
N GLY A 48 -8.03 34.40 -6.08
CA GLY A 48 -7.85 34.96 -4.73
C GLY A 48 -6.79 34.26 -3.86
N GLY A 49 -6.15 33.22 -4.39
CA GLY A 49 -5.15 32.41 -3.72
C GLY A 49 -3.83 33.13 -3.43
N ALA A 50 -3.22 32.83 -2.28
CA ALA A 50 -1.99 33.47 -1.82
C ALA A 50 -0.71 32.90 -2.47
N VAL A 51 -0.82 31.79 -3.21
CA VAL A 51 0.33 30.99 -3.66
C VAL A 51 0.09 30.45 -5.07
N PRO A 52 1.08 30.53 -5.99
CA PRO A 52 0.93 29.97 -7.33
C PRO A 52 0.86 28.44 -7.26
N PHE A 53 -0.32 27.88 -7.48
CA PHE A 53 -0.56 26.44 -7.50
C PHE A 53 -1.12 26.00 -8.85
N VAL A 54 -0.46 25.04 -9.49
CA VAL A 54 -0.87 24.49 -10.79
C VAL A 54 -1.41 23.08 -10.58
N LEU A 55 -2.70 22.90 -10.84
CA LEU A 55 -3.35 21.59 -10.78
C LEU A 55 -3.38 20.97 -12.18
N ASP A 56 -2.42 20.09 -12.46
CA ASP A 56 -2.33 19.35 -13.71
C ASP A 56 -2.44 17.85 -13.45
N ALA A 57 -3.07 17.11 -14.36
CA ALA A 57 -3.25 15.67 -14.20
C ALA A 57 -1.90 14.94 -14.07
N SER A 58 -0.85 15.39 -14.77
CA SER A 58 0.48 14.78 -14.70
C SER A 58 1.16 15.03 -13.35
N THR A 59 1.05 16.23 -12.79
CA THR A 59 1.68 16.58 -11.50
C THR A 59 1.00 15.91 -10.31
N VAL A 60 -0.22 15.40 -10.51
CA VAL A 60 -1.00 14.65 -9.52
C VAL A 60 -0.81 13.14 -9.69
N LEU A 61 -1.00 12.62 -10.91
CA LEU A 61 -0.97 11.18 -11.18
C LEU A 61 0.43 10.58 -11.14
N VAL A 62 1.46 11.32 -11.57
CA VAL A 62 2.83 10.79 -11.57
C VAL A 62 3.32 10.52 -10.13
N PRO A 63 3.24 11.48 -9.18
CA PRO A 63 3.63 11.21 -7.79
C PRO A 63 2.76 10.13 -7.13
N ALA A 64 1.44 10.14 -7.37
CA ALA A 64 0.55 9.11 -6.86
C ALA A 64 0.95 7.70 -7.35
N GLY A 65 1.25 7.57 -8.65
CA GLY A 65 1.74 6.33 -9.25
C GLY A 65 3.07 5.87 -8.64
N VAL A 66 4.03 6.78 -8.48
CA VAL A 66 5.32 6.48 -7.84
C VAL A 66 5.11 5.98 -6.40
N MET A 67 4.25 6.66 -5.63
CA MET A 67 3.96 6.28 -4.24
C MET A 67 3.31 4.90 -4.15
N ILE A 68 2.38 4.57 -5.06
CA ILE A 68 1.74 3.25 -5.14
C ILE A 68 2.78 2.17 -5.47
N VAL A 69 3.64 2.40 -6.47
CA VAL A 69 4.69 1.44 -6.85
C VAL A 69 5.63 1.18 -5.68
N LEU A 70 6.15 2.24 -5.05
CA LEU A 70 7.05 2.12 -3.91
C LEU A 70 6.38 1.46 -2.70
N GLY A 71 5.13 1.82 -2.40
CA GLY A 71 4.37 1.21 -1.31
C GLY A 71 4.09 -0.28 -1.54
N ALA A 72 3.74 -0.66 -2.77
CA ALA A 72 3.52 -2.05 -3.15
C ALA A 72 4.82 -2.87 -3.06
N LEU A 73 5.94 -2.32 -3.50
CA LEU A 73 7.27 -2.94 -3.35
C LEU A 73 7.62 -3.11 -1.88
N GLY A 74 7.42 -2.09 -1.05
CA GLY A 74 7.65 -2.15 0.39
C GLY A 74 6.80 -3.22 1.08
N ALA A 75 5.51 -3.29 0.74
CA ALA A 75 4.59 -4.32 1.24
C ALA A 75 5.05 -5.72 0.81
N ALA A 76 5.40 -5.92 -0.46
CA ALA A 76 5.88 -7.20 -0.97
C ALA A 76 7.18 -7.65 -0.28
N LEU A 77 8.13 -6.74 -0.06
CA LEU A 77 9.38 -7.03 0.66
C LEU A 77 9.12 -7.38 2.13
N SER A 78 8.24 -6.64 2.80
CA SER A 78 7.89 -6.87 4.20
C SER A 78 7.20 -8.23 4.39
N ILE A 79 6.22 -8.53 3.53
CA ILE A 79 5.51 -9.81 3.52
C ILE A 79 6.49 -10.97 3.23
N ARG A 80 7.34 -10.83 2.20
CA ARG A 80 8.34 -11.87 1.85
C ARG A 80 9.28 -12.15 3.01
N ARG A 81 9.73 -11.13 3.74
CA ARG A 81 10.57 -11.31 4.94
C ARG A 81 9.83 -12.11 6.02
N ILE A 82 8.58 -11.74 6.33
CA ILE A 82 7.79 -12.41 7.38
C ILE A 82 7.56 -13.88 7.04
N THR A 83 7.30 -14.23 5.78
CA THR A 83 7.08 -15.63 5.38
C THR A 83 8.35 -16.45 5.14
N ALA A 84 9.50 -15.79 4.96
CA ALA A 84 10.79 -16.45 4.83
C ALA A 84 11.40 -16.84 6.19
N VAL A 85 10.92 -16.24 7.29
CA VAL A 85 11.24 -16.73 8.64
C VAL A 85 10.54 -18.08 8.80
N ASP A 86 11.37 -19.10 8.83
CA ASP A 86 11.00 -20.49 8.63
C ASP A 86 10.09 -21.01 9.76
N PRO A 87 8.83 -21.38 9.48
CA PRO A 87 7.91 -21.88 10.49
C PRO A 87 8.38 -23.20 11.13
N LEU A 88 9.32 -23.92 10.49
CA LEU A 88 9.89 -25.16 11.03
C LEU A 88 10.97 -24.90 12.09
N THR A 89 11.67 -23.76 12.04
CA THR A 89 12.58 -23.35 13.13
C THR A 89 11.79 -23.01 14.40
N ALA A 90 10.58 -22.45 14.25
CA ALA A 90 9.69 -22.17 15.37
C ALA A 90 9.08 -23.43 16.00
N LEU A 91 8.93 -24.53 15.25
CA LEU A 91 8.40 -25.81 15.75
C LEU A 91 9.49 -26.71 16.36
N GLY A 92 10.74 -26.60 15.89
CA GLY A 92 11.89 -27.34 16.45
C GLY A 92 12.43 -26.78 17.79
N SER A 93 12.11 -25.52 18.12
CA SER A 93 12.56 -24.86 19.36
C SER A 93 11.67 -25.14 20.58
N ALA A 94 10.53 -25.84 20.41
CA ALA A 94 9.58 -26.14 21.49
C ALA A 94 9.73 -27.55 22.08
N ARG A 95 10.82 -28.26 21.76
CA ARG A 95 11.16 -29.54 22.40
C ARG A 95 12.32 -29.36 23.38
#